data_AF-A0A343JA74-F1
#
_entry.id   AF-A0A343JA74-F1
#
_cell.length_a   1.000
_cell.length_b   1.000
_cell.length_c   1.000
_cell.angle_alpha   90.00
_cell.angle_beta   90.00
_cell.angle_gamma   90.00
#
_symmetry.space_group_name_H-M   'P 1'
#
loop_
_entity.id
_entity.type
_entity.pdbx_description
1 polymer ?
#
loop_
_entity_poly.entity_id
_entity_poly.type
_entity_poly.pdbx_seq_one_letter_code
_entity_poly.pdbx_strand_id
1 'polypeptide(L)'
;MQYSFLGFSTLKMRELNLDVKDMIILRYFVDFKDSGKMLFEIVNGRKYYWINYKTMEEEMPHLELGKKAIMKRMHKLRDMRILDHYTKKEGGTFSYFALGPKYYELINKVNNYEKTKEEKLKEKQLKELNEMKTDCTDKQGIIKYSQA
;
A
#
# COMPACT_ATOMS: atom_id res chain seq x y z
N MET A 1 0.92 -14.41 13.49
CA MET A 1 1.63 -13.38 12.70
C MET A 1 0.94 -12.05 12.88
N GLN A 2 1.69 -10.95 13.01
CA GLN A 2 1.13 -9.61 13.07
C GLN A 2 0.72 -9.16 11.64
N TYR A 3 -0.58 -9.12 11.37
CA TYR A 3 -1.12 -8.75 10.06
C TYR A 3 -1.21 -7.23 9.85
N SER A 4 -1.04 -6.44 10.92
CA SER A 4 -1.10 -4.99 10.88
C SER A 4 -0.05 -4.30 11.76
N PHE A 5 0.54 -3.23 11.25
CA PHE A 5 1.44 -2.33 11.99
C PHE A 5 0.84 -0.92 11.96
N LEU A 6 0.61 -0.31 13.14
CA LEU A 6 -0.04 1.01 13.28
C LEU A 6 -1.41 1.13 12.56
N GLY A 7 -2.13 0.01 12.46
CA GLY A 7 -3.41 -0.06 11.73
C GLY A 7 -3.27 -0.23 10.21
N PHE A 8 -2.05 -0.34 9.68
CA PHE A 8 -1.77 -0.59 8.26
C PHE A 8 -1.41 -2.05 7.99
N SER A 9 -1.83 -2.58 6.85
CA SER A 9 -1.53 -3.94 6.38
C SER A 9 -0.02 -4.13 6.15
N THR A 10 0.58 -5.06 6.89
CA THR A 10 2.02 -5.36 6.77
C THR A 10 2.38 -5.98 5.41
N LEU A 11 1.43 -6.68 4.79
CA LEU A 11 1.56 -7.18 3.42
C LEU A 11 1.66 -6.02 2.42
N LYS A 12 0.76 -5.05 2.52
CA LYS A 12 0.75 -3.88 1.62
C LYS A 12 1.97 -2.98 1.84
N MET A 13 2.44 -2.86 3.08
CA MET A 13 3.72 -2.20 3.37
C MET A 13 4.88 -2.85 2.60
N ARG A 14 4.94 -4.19 2.60
CA ARG A 14 5.98 -4.94 1.86
C ARG A 14 5.84 -4.76 0.36
N GLU A 15 4.64 -4.91 -0.19
CA GLU A 15 4.36 -4.74 -1.62
C GLU A 15 4.75 -3.35 -2.13
N LEU A 16 4.55 -2.31 -1.32
CA LEU A 16 4.85 -0.92 -1.65
C LEU A 16 6.26 -0.48 -1.22
N ASN A 17 7.08 -1.38 -0.69
CA ASN A 17 8.43 -1.11 -0.18
C ASN A 17 8.47 0.09 0.80
N LEU A 18 7.53 0.08 1.75
CA LEU A 18 7.38 1.07 2.82
C LEU A 18 8.06 0.56 4.09
N ASP A 19 8.93 1.39 4.66
CA ASP A 19 9.59 1.03 5.92
C ASP A 19 8.78 1.50 7.14
N VAL A 20 9.24 1.11 8.33
CA VAL A 20 8.59 1.46 9.60
C VAL A 20 8.53 2.98 9.82
N LYS A 21 9.55 3.72 9.39
CA LYS A 21 9.59 5.18 9.57
C LYS A 21 8.57 5.88 8.66
N ASP A 22 8.37 5.39 7.44
CA ASP A 22 7.29 5.86 6.56
C ASP A 22 5.92 5.68 7.22
N MET A 23 5.71 4.54 7.89
CA MET A 23 4.44 4.23 8.57
C MET A 23 4.21 5.04 9.83
N ILE A 24 5.25 5.33 10.61
CA ILE A 24 5.14 6.23 11.76
C ILE A 24 4.74 7.63 11.30
N ILE A 25 5.38 8.15 10.25
CA ILE A 25 5.04 9.46 9.66
C ILE A 25 3.61 9.49 9.14
N LEU A 26 3.19 8.45 8.40
CA LEU A 26 1.82 8.36 7.89
C LEU A 26 0.80 8.27 9.03
N ARG A 27 1.10 7.50 10.09
CA ARG A 27 0.23 7.38 11.26
C ARG A 27 0.06 8.71 11.97
N TYR A 28 1.16 9.41 12.24
CA TYR A 28 1.14 10.74 12.83
C TYR A 28 0.23 11.69 12.04
N PHE A 29 0.39 11.71 10.71
CA PHE A 29 -0.44 12.56 9.85
C PHE A 29 -1.93 12.22 9.98
N VAL A 30 -2.29 10.94 9.89
CA VAL A 30 -3.68 10.48 10.01
C VAL A 30 -4.27 10.84 11.37
N ASP A 31 -3.56 10.55 12.46
CA ASP A 31 -4.03 10.84 13.82
C ASP A 31 -4.24 12.33 14.05
N PHE A 32 -3.28 13.16 13.65
CA PHE A 32 -3.39 14.59 13.87
C PHE A 32 -4.48 15.21 12.97
N LYS A 33 -4.61 14.75 11.72
CA LYS A 33 -5.71 15.12 10.83
C LYS A 33 -7.08 14.75 11.44
N ASP A 34 -7.23 13.52 11.93
CA ASP A 34 -8.50 13.00 12.45
C ASP A 34 -8.86 13.57 13.83
N SER A 35 -7.89 14.13 14.56
CA SER A 35 -8.14 14.89 15.78
C SER A 35 -8.95 16.17 15.57
N GLY A 36 -9.07 16.66 14.32
CA GLY A 36 -9.75 17.91 13.99
C GLY A 36 -8.96 19.18 14.34
N LYS A 37 -7.77 19.05 14.93
CA LYS A 37 -6.92 20.18 15.37
C LYS A 37 -5.96 20.69 14.30
N MET A 38 -5.74 19.92 13.23
CA MET A 38 -4.81 20.30 12.16
C MET A 38 -5.42 21.36 11.25
N LEU A 39 -4.69 22.46 11.01
CA LEU A 39 -5.08 23.50 10.06
C LEU A 39 -5.24 22.92 8.66
N PHE A 40 -6.24 23.38 7.91
CA PHE A 40 -6.51 22.89 6.56
C PHE A 40 -6.99 24.00 5.64
N GLU A 41 -6.87 23.75 4.33
CA GLU A 41 -7.46 24.56 3.28
C GLU A 41 -8.31 23.67 2.36
N ILE A 42 -9.30 24.28 1.70
CA ILE A 42 -10.09 23.61 0.68
C ILE A 42 -9.59 24.08 -0.68
N VAL A 43 -9.05 23.15 -1.47
CA VAL A 43 -8.55 23.40 -2.83
C VAL A 43 -9.32 22.48 -3.76
N ASN A 44 -10.02 23.05 -4.76
CA ASN A 44 -10.84 22.30 -5.71
C ASN A 44 -11.85 21.34 -5.03
N GLY A 45 -12.50 21.81 -3.96
CA GLY A 45 -13.48 21.01 -3.19
C GLY A 45 -12.88 19.92 -2.30
N ARG A 46 -11.55 19.80 -2.23
CA ARG A 46 -10.85 18.82 -1.40
C ARG A 46 -10.13 19.49 -0.22
N LYS A 47 -10.26 18.92 0.97
CA LYS A 47 -9.51 19.36 2.16
C LYS A 47 -8.07 18.85 2.10
N TYR A 48 -7.14 19.77 2.31
CA TYR A 48 -5.71 19.50 2.46
C TYR A 48 -5.22 20.13 3.75
N TYR A 49 -4.41 19.39 4.48
CA TYR A 49 -4.00 19.75 5.83
C TYR A 49 -2.54 20.19 5.87
N TRP A 50 -2.28 21.24 6.62
CA TRP A 50 -0.96 21.85 6.70
C TRP A 50 0.00 21.01 7.54
N ILE A 51 1.22 20.83 7.03
CA ILE A 51 2.30 20.16 7.73
C ILE A 51 3.43 21.12 8.03
N ASN A 52 3.78 21.21 9.31
CA ASN A 52 5.02 21.82 9.77
C ASN A 52 6.04 20.72 10.10
N TYR A 53 7.00 20.53 9.20
CA TYR A 53 8.03 19.50 9.36
C TYR A 53 8.96 19.72 10.56
N LYS A 54 9.13 20.97 11.04
CA LYS A 54 9.93 21.25 12.24
C LYS A 54 9.19 20.75 13.48
N THR A 55 7.89 21.02 13.57
CA THR A 55 7.04 20.50 14.65
C THR A 55 7.03 18.98 14.66
N MET A 56 6.95 18.33 13.49
CA MET A 56 7.03 16.87 13.40
C MET A 56 8.37 16.30 13.91
N GLU A 57 9.48 16.98 13.63
CA GLU A 57 10.81 16.60 14.15
C GLU A 57 10.88 16.72 15.67
N GLU A 58 10.34 17.82 16.24
CA GLU A 58 10.31 18.08 17.68
C GLU A 58 9.38 17.11 18.44
N GLU A 59 8.26 16.71 17.85
CA GLU A 59 7.29 15.81 18.47
C GLU A 59 7.64 14.32 18.33
N MET A 60 8.49 13.96 17.36
CA MET A 60 8.92 12.58 17.12
C MET A 60 10.45 12.41 17.21
N PRO A 61 11.10 12.80 18.32
CA PRO A 61 12.56 12.79 18.43
C PRO A 61 13.15 11.38 18.29
N HIS A 62 12.45 10.36 18.78
CA HIS A 62 12.85 8.95 18.70
C HIS A 62 12.86 8.38 17.27
N LEU A 63 12.29 9.09 16.29
CA LEU A 63 12.36 8.68 14.89
C LEU A 63 13.75 8.92 14.30
N GLU A 64 14.57 9.76 14.97
CA GLU A 64 15.93 10.14 14.57
C GLU A 64 15.98 10.68 13.14
N LEU A 65 14.95 11.43 12.74
CA LEU A 65 14.85 12.06 11.44
C LEU A 65 14.78 13.57 11.59
N GLY A 66 15.72 14.28 10.98
CA GLY A 66 15.60 15.72 10.84
C GLY A 66 14.50 16.14 9.88
N LYS A 67 14.04 17.39 9.97
CA LYS A 67 13.03 18.03 9.10
C LYS A 67 13.10 17.62 7.63
N LYS A 68 14.30 17.67 7.04
CA LYS A 68 14.50 17.35 5.61
C LYS A 68 14.24 15.88 5.28
N ALA A 69 14.56 14.97 6.20
CA ALA A 69 14.32 13.54 6.01
C ALA A 69 12.82 13.21 6.15
N ILE A 70 12.12 13.85 7.10
CA ILE A 70 10.65 13.75 7.23
C ILE A 70 9.98 14.24 5.94
N MET A 71 10.38 15.42 5.45
CA MET A 71 9.87 15.98 4.20
C MET A 71 10.07 15.02 3.01
N LYS A 72 11.26 14.42 2.86
CA LYS A 72 11.51 13.41 1.81
C LYS A 72 10.58 12.21 1.91
N ARG A 73 10.29 11.72 3.12
CA ARG A 73 9.37 10.59 3.34
C ARG A 73 7.92 10.95 3.04
N MET A 74 7.47 12.14 3.42
CA MET A 74 6.15 12.65 3.03
C MET A 74 6.00 12.78 1.51
N HIS A 75 7.04 13.26 0.82
CA HIS A 75 7.06 13.28 -0.65
C HIS A 75 7.13 11.88 -1.27
N LYS A 76 7.86 10.93 -0.68
CA LYS A 76 7.81 9.51 -1.09
C LYS A 76 6.36 8.98 -1.04
N LEU A 77 5.63 9.23 0.05
CA LEU A 77 4.23 8.83 0.19
C LEU A 77 3.31 9.52 -0.84
N ARG A 78 3.59 10.79 -1.19
CA ARG A 78 2.92 11.50 -2.29
C ARG A 78 3.19 10.82 -3.64
N ASP A 79 4.45 10.54 -3.95
CA ASP A 79 4.85 9.94 -5.22
C ASP A 79 4.25 8.55 -5.41
N MET A 80 4.02 7.85 -4.31
CA MET A 80 3.29 6.57 -4.26
C MET A 80 1.76 6.72 -4.32
N ARG A 81 1.21 7.95 -4.38
CA ARG A 81 -0.23 8.25 -4.35
C ARG A 81 -0.94 7.78 -3.06
N ILE A 82 -0.18 7.57 -1.99
CA ILE A 82 -0.70 7.31 -0.64
C ILE A 82 -1.12 8.63 0.00
N LEU A 83 -0.34 9.67 -0.24
CA LEU A 83 -0.73 11.05 0.02
C LEU A 83 -0.92 11.79 -1.30
N ASP A 84 -1.64 12.89 -1.22
CA ASP A 84 -1.70 13.92 -2.24
C ASP A 84 -1.13 15.21 -1.64
N HIS A 85 -0.62 16.12 -2.47
CA HIS A 85 0.14 17.27 -2.01
C HIS A 85 -0.09 18.49 -2.90
N TYR A 86 -0.22 19.65 -2.26
CA TYR A 86 -0.03 20.93 -2.95
C TYR A 86 0.82 21.87 -2.11
N THR A 87 1.42 22.85 -2.79
CA THR A 87 2.26 23.89 -2.17
C THR A 87 1.57 25.23 -2.29
N LYS A 88 1.40 25.91 -1.15
CA LYS A 88 0.99 27.31 -1.11
C LYS A 88 2.21 28.22 -1.05
N LYS A 89 2.27 29.20 -1.95
CA LYS A 89 3.36 30.21 -2.04
C LYS A 89 2.81 31.62 -1.81
N GLU A 90 2.42 31.91 -0.59
CA GLU A 90 1.84 33.20 -0.21
C GLU A 90 2.36 33.58 1.18
N GLY A 91 3.19 34.62 1.29
CA GLY A 91 3.86 34.98 2.55
C GLY A 91 4.88 33.96 3.07
N GLY A 92 5.19 32.94 2.26
CA GLY A 92 6.04 31.81 2.63
C GLY A 92 5.81 30.62 1.70
N THR A 93 6.42 29.47 2.02
CA THR A 93 6.17 28.20 1.33
C THR A 93 5.61 27.20 2.32
N PHE A 94 4.38 26.78 2.11
CA PHE A 94 3.66 25.88 3.01
C PHE A 94 3.29 24.59 2.28
N SER A 95 3.51 23.46 2.96
CA SER A 95 3.23 22.13 2.40
C SER A 95 1.93 21.60 3.00
N TYR A 96 1.00 21.24 2.13
CA TYR A 96 -0.30 20.74 2.51
C TYR A 96 -0.53 19.36 1.89
N PHE A 97 -1.14 18.46 2.65
CA PHE A 97 -1.34 17.07 2.25
C PHE A 97 -2.79 16.61 2.44
N ALA A 98 -3.23 15.72 1.57
CA ALA A 98 -4.48 14.98 1.71
C ALA A 98 -4.21 13.48 1.59
N LEU A 99 -5.19 12.65 1.96
CA LEU A 99 -5.11 11.22 1.69
C LEU A 99 -5.25 10.98 0.18
N GLY A 100 -4.30 10.23 -0.37
CA GLY A 100 -4.32 9.77 -1.75
C GLY A 100 -5.11 8.46 -1.89
N PRO A 101 -5.47 8.07 -3.12
CA PRO A 101 -6.28 6.87 -3.35
C PRO A 101 -5.63 5.57 -2.86
N LYS A 102 -4.29 5.46 -2.88
CA LYS A 102 -3.60 4.24 -2.41
C LYS A 102 -3.57 4.11 -0.89
N TYR A 103 -3.90 5.15 -0.14
CA TYR A 103 -4.02 5.05 1.32
C TYR A 103 -5.03 3.97 1.73
N TYR A 104 -6.15 3.87 1.02
CA TYR A 104 -7.21 2.92 1.34
C TYR A 104 -6.77 1.46 1.18
N GLU A 105 -5.81 1.18 0.31
CA GLU A 105 -5.21 -0.15 0.18
C GLU A 105 -4.44 -0.56 1.45
N LEU A 106 -3.84 0.40 2.16
CA LEU A 106 -3.09 0.14 3.40
C LEU A 106 -4.00 -0.18 4.57
N ILE A 107 -5.23 0.34 4.62
CA ILE A 107 -6.18 0.12 5.72
C ILE A 107 -7.27 -0.91 5.40
N ASN A 108 -7.44 -1.26 4.12
CA ASN A 108 -8.40 -2.29 3.73
C ASN A 108 -7.96 -3.64 4.32
N LYS A 109 -8.77 -4.14 5.25
CA LYS A 109 -8.73 -5.51 5.74
C LYS A 109 -9.20 -6.42 4.62
N VAL A 110 -8.36 -6.64 3.62
CA VAL A 110 -8.59 -7.80 2.77
C VAL A 110 -8.32 -9.00 3.66
N ASN A 111 -9.30 -9.89 3.81
CA ASN A 111 -9.13 -11.24 4.35
C ASN A 111 -8.21 -12.03 3.39
N ASN A 112 -6.96 -11.58 3.27
CA ASN A 112 -5.97 -12.09 2.32
C ASN A 112 -5.61 -13.53 2.64
N TYR A 113 -5.79 -13.99 3.89
CA TYR A 113 -5.64 -15.40 4.23
C TYR A 113 -6.55 -16.29 3.36
N GLU A 114 -7.79 -15.88 3.10
CA GLU A 114 -8.70 -16.66 2.27
C GLU A 114 -8.36 -16.53 0.79
N LYS A 115 -8.06 -15.31 0.31
CA LYS A 115 -7.65 -15.09 -1.08
C LYS A 115 -6.40 -15.87 -1.48
N THR A 116 -5.34 -15.81 -0.66
CA THR A 116 -4.09 -16.53 -0.95
C THR A 116 -4.26 -18.05 -0.82
N LYS A 117 -5.19 -18.52 0.01
CA LYS A 117 -5.52 -19.95 0.14
C LYS A 117 -6.33 -20.44 -1.05
N GLU A 118 -7.28 -19.64 -1.55
CA GLU A 118 -8.04 -19.91 -2.78
C GLU A 118 -7.14 -19.90 -4.03
N GLU A 119 -6.23 -18.94 -4.16
CA GLU A 119 -5.29 -18.85 -5.29
C GLU A 119 -4.37 -20.08 -5.34
N LYS A 120 -3.80 -20.47 -4.19
CA LYS A 120 -3.00 -21.70 -4.08
C LYS A 120 -3.80 -22.97 -4.35
N LEU A 121 -5.07 -23.01 -3.93
CA LEU A 121 -5.96 -24.14 -4.19
C LEU A 121 -6.27 -24.27 -5.68
N LYS A 122 -6.55 -23.15 -6.36
CA LYS A 122 -6.80 -23.09 -7.80
C LYS A 122 -5.57 -23.51 -8.61
N GLU A 123 -4.38 -23.04 -8.23
CA GLU A 123 -3.13 -23.48 -8.90
C GLU A 123 -2.87 -24.98 -8.74
N LYS A 124 -3.16 -25.54 -7.56
CA LYS A 124 -3.01 -26.98 -7.32
C LYS A 124 -3.98 -27.80 -8.15
N GLN A 125 -5.26 -27.41 -8.17
CA GLN A 125 -6.29 -28.06 -8.98
C GLN A 125 -5.99 -27.98 -10.49
N LEU A 126 -5.44 -26.86 -10.95
CA LEU A 126 -5.06 -26.68 -12.36
C LEU A 126 -3.87 -27.59 -12.76
N LYS A 127 -2.90 -27.79 -11.86
CA LYS A 127 -1.80 -28.74 -12.08
C LYS A 127 -2.29 -30.19 -12.16
N GLU A 128 -3.12 -30.60 -11.20
CA GLU A 128 -3.72 -31.94 -11.18
C GLU A 128 -4.56 -32.22 -12.44
N LEU A 129 -5.33 -31.23 -12.92
CA LEU A 129 -6.12 -31.35 -14.15
C LEU A 129 -5.24 -31.47 -15.41
N ASN A 130 -4.10 -30.79 -15.45
CA ASN A 130 -3.18 -30.85 -16.58
C ASN A 130 -2.40 -32.18 -16.62
N GLU A 131 -2.03 -32.72 -15.46
CA GLU A 131 -1.38 -34.04 -15.33
C GLU A 131 -2.33 -35.18 -15.74
N MET A 132 -3.63 -35.09 -15.41
CA MET A 132 -4.64 -36.06 -15.86
C MET A 132 -4.93 -35.97 -17.38
N LYS A 133 -4.77 -34.79 -17.99
CA LYS A 133 -4.97 -34.63 -19.44
C LYS A 133 -3.81 -35.21 -20.25
N THR A 134 -2.58 -35.15 -19.73
CA THR A 134 -1.41 -35.74 -20.39
C THR A 134 -1.43 -37.27 -20.40
N ASP A 135 -1.99 -37.92 -19.37
CA ASP A 135 -2.08 -39.38 -19.26
C ASP A 135 -3.21 -39.99 -20.14
N CYS A 136 -4.23 -39.21 -20.50
CA CYS A 136 -5.30 -39.65 -21.40
C CYS A 136 -4.93 -39.57 -22.90
N THR A 137 -3.97 -38.73 -23.28
CA THR A 137 -3.54 -38.57 -24.68
C THR A 137 -2.63 -39.69 -25.20
N ASP A 138 -2.07 -40.53 -24.32
CA ASP A 138 -1.20 -41.65 -24.71
C ASP A 138 -1.96 -42.95 -25.02
N LYS A 139 -3.30 -42.97 -24.86
CA LYS A 139 -4.14 -44.16 -25.10
C LYS A 139 -5.14 -44.05 -26.25
N GLN A 140 -5.09 -42.99 -27.06
CA GLN A 140 -5.95 -42.85 -28.23
C GLN A 140 -5.14 -42.79 -29.53
N GLY A 141 -4.87 -43.99 -30.06
CA GLY A 141 -4.95 -44.22 -31.50
C GLY A 141 -3.65 -44.33 -32.29
N ILE A 142 -3.06 -45.54 -32.32
CA ILE A 142 -2.54 -46.09 -33.59
C ILE A 142 -3.00 -47.55 -33.69
N ILE A 143 -4.24 -47.77 -34.13
CA ILE A 143 -4.61 -49.07 -34.72
C ILE A 143 -3.97 -49.09 -36.10
N LYS A 144 -2.81 -49.75 -36.22
CA LYS A 144 -2.25 -50.11 -37.52
C LYS A 144 -3.11 -51.25 -38.09
N TYR A 145 -3.95 -50.95 -39.09
CA TYR A 145 -4.47 -52.01 -39.96
C TYR A 145 -3.34 -52.46 -40.89
N SER A 146 -2.89 -53.71 -40.73
CA SER A 146 -2.01 -54.40 -41.65
C SER A 146 -2.83 -55.17 -42.68
N GLN A 147 -2.49 -54.95 -43.96
CA GLN A 147 -2.55 -55.84 -45.13
C GLN A 147 -3.86 -56.57 -45.47
N ALA A 148 -4.32 -56.36 -46.71
CA ALA A 148 -4.34 -57.41 -47.74
C ALA A 148 -4.19 -56.74 -49.12
#